data_AF-A0AAE7NGH6-F1
#
_entry.id   AF-A0AAE7NGH6-F1
#
_cell.length_a   1.000
_cell.length_b   1.000
_cell.length_c   1.000
_cell.angle_alpha   90.00
_cell.angle_beta   90.00
_cell.angle_gamma   90.00
#
_symmetry.space_group_name_H-M   'P 1'
#
loop_
_entity.id
_entity.type
_entity.pdbx_description
1 polymer ?
#
loop_
_entity_poly.entity_id
_entity_poly.type
_entity_poly.pdbx_seq_one_letter_code
_entity_poly.pdbx_strand_id
1 'polypeptide(L)' 'MIAVRDMLIRGSEKVIAHYRLLLAHATTEKERELYPSRIEREQRLLDQLYGGLPGRIAA' A
#
# COMPACT_ATOMS: atom_id res chain seq x y z
N MET A 1 20.18 -9.63 2.18
CA MET A 1 19.32 -8.50 2.59
C MET A 1 18.39 -8.04 1.47
N ILE A 2 18.86 -7.94 0.22
CA ILE A 2 18.05 -7.55 -0.97
C ILE A 2 16.85 -8.49 -1.21
N ALA A 3 17.03 -9.81 -1.11
CA ALA A 3 15.97 -10.79 -1.39
C ALA A 3 14.72 -10.64 -0.49
N VAL A 4 14.88 -10.24 0.78
CA VAL A 4 13.75 -10.02 1.70
C VAL A 4 13.01 -8.74 1.35
N ARG A 5 13.76 -7.67 1.04
CA ARG A 5 13.21 -6.39 0.58
C ARG A 5 12.37 -6.59 -0.69
N ASP A 6 12.90 -7.31 -1.68
CA ASP A 6 12.19 -7.58 -2.93
C ASP A 6 10.94 -8.45 -2.72
N MET A 7 11.00 -9.40 -1.77
CA MET A 7 9.83 -10.20 -1.40
C MET A 7 8.73 -9.35 -0.78
N LEU A 8 9.09 -8.42 0.12
CA LEU A 8 8.14 -7.51 0.76
C LEU A 8 7.52 -6.54 -0.26
N ILE A 9 8.33 -6.00 -1.18
CA ILE A 9 7.87 -5.15 -2.27
C ILE A 9 6.80 -5.87 -3.11
N ARG A 10 7.13 -7.06 -3.63
CA ARG A 10 6.18 -7.85 -4.43
C ARG A 10 4.92 -8.24 -3.65
N GLY A 11 5.08 -8.49 -2.34
CA GLY A 11 3.97 -8.76 -1.43
C GLY A 11 3.01 -7.58 -1.35
N SER A 12 3.51 -6.38 -1.06
CA SER A 12 2.71 -5.16 -0.98
C SER A 12 2.07 -4.78 -2.31
N GLU A 13 2.79 -4.93 -3.44
CA GLU A 13 2.22 -4.71 -4.78
C GLU A 13 1.01 -5.63 -5.04
N LYS A 14 1.11 -6.90 -4.67
CA LYS A 14 0.00 -7.86 -4.82
C LYS A 14 -1.20 -7.49 -3.95
N VAL A 15 -0.96 -7.05 -2.72
CA VAL A 15 -2.02 -6.59 -1.81
C VAL A 15 -2.70 -5.35 -2.37
N ILE A 16 -1.95 -4.37 -2.88
CA ILE A 16 -2.50 -3.16 -3.51
C ILE A 16 -3.37 -3.54 -4.72
N ALA A 17 -2.88 -4.41 -5.61
CA ALA A 17 -3.63 -4.85 -6.77
C ALA A 17 -4.96 -5.52 -6.38
N HIS A 18 -4.93 -6.37 -5.34
CA HIS A 18 -6.13 -7.01 -4.82
C HIS A 18 -7.15 -6.00 -4.27
N TYR A 19 -6.73 -5.04 -3.44
CA TYR A 19 -7.64 -4.06 -2.88
C TYR A 19 -8.16 -3.06 -3.92
N ARG A 20 -7.39 -2.76 -4.97
CA ARG A 20 -7.88 -1.96 -6.11
C ARG A 20 -9.00 -2.69 -6.85
N LEU A 21 -8.88 -4.00 -7.03
CA LEU A 21 -9.95 -4.82 -7.61
C LEU A 21 -11.19 -4.82 -6.71
N LEU A 22 -11.02 -5.05 -5.40
CA LEU A 22 -12.15 -5.00 -4.46
C LEU A 22 -12.82 -3.62 -4.43
N LEU A 23 -12.05 -2.54 -4.48
CA LEU A 23 -12.57 -1.18 -4.54
C LEU A 23 -13.37 -0.91 -5.81
N ALA A 24 -12.91 -1.40 -6.97
CA ALA A 24 -13.64 -1.28 -8.22
C ALA A 24 -15.01 -1.98 -8.18
N HIS A 25 -15.15 -3.02 -7.36
CA HIS A 25 -16.39 -3.77 -7.17
C HIS A 25 -17.12 -3.45 -5.86
N ALA A 26 -16.70 -2.41 -5.11
CA ALA A 26 -17.26 -2.09 -3.80
C ALA A 26 -18.72 -1.62 -3.93
N THR A 27 -19.61 -2.33 -3.23
CA THR A 27 -21.06 -2.07 -3.24
C THR A 27 -21.52 -1.31 -2.01
N THR A 28 -20.72 -1.33 -0.95
CA THR A 28 -21.03 -0.67 0.32
C THR A 28 -20.11 0.52 0.58
N GLU A 29 -20.62 1.49 1.34
CA GLU A 29 -19.84 2.66 1.78
C GLU A 29 -18.65 2.24 2.68
N LYS A 30 -18.88 1.29 3.57
CA LYS A 30 -17.84 0.72 4.44
C LYS A 30 -16.67 0.14 3.64
N GLU A 31 -16.93 -0.54 2.53
CA GLU A 31 -15.89 -1.05 1.63
C GLU A 31 -15.13 0.09 0.93
N ARG A 32 -15.86 1.13 0.49
CA ARG A 32 -15.28 2.32 -0.15
C ARG A 32 -14.42 3.15 0.79
N GLU A 33 -14.62 3.06 2.11
CA GLU A 33 -13.76 3.67 3.11
C GLU A 33 -12.57 2.77 3.49
N LEU A 34 -12.82 1.47 3.67
CA LEU A 34 -11.83 0.52 4.17
C LEU A 34 -10.72 0.23 3.14
N TYR A 35 -11.09 -0.01 1.89
CA TYR A 35 -10.12 -0.44 0.87
C TYR A 35 -9.09 0.65 0.51
N PRO A 36 -9.45 1.93 0.35
CA PRO A 36 -8.47 2.99 0.15
C PRO A 36 -7.49 3.11 1.31
N SER A 37 -7.97 3.05 2.57
CA SER A 37 -7.11 3.10 3.76
C SER A 37 -6.06 1.98 3.76
N ARG A 38 -6.45 0.78 3.31
CA ARG A 38 -5.52 -0.34 3.18
C ARG A 38 -4.51 -0.15 2.04
N ILE A 39 -4.97 0.32 0.88
CA ILE A 39 -4.09 0.63 -0.27
C ILE A 39 -3.05 1.68 0.13
N GLU A 40 -3.45 2.76 0.78
CA GLU A 40 -2.55 3.82 1.23
C GLU A 40 -1.48 3.31 2.20
N ARG A 41 -1.84 2.39 3.10
CA ARG A 41 -0.89 1.82 4.06
C ARG A 41 0.18 1.00 3.37
N GLU A 42 -0.18 0.19 2.38
CA GLU A 42 0.77 -0.59 1.59
C GLU A 42 1.61 0.33 0.68
N GLN A 43 1.03 1.40 0.13
CA GLN A 43 1.77 2.37 -0.66
C GLN A 43 2.85 3.06 0.17
N ARG A 44 2.53 3.49 1.40
CA ARG A 44 3.52 4.05 2.34
C ARG A 44 4.63 3.05 2.68
N LEU A 45 4.30 1.77 2.80
CA LEU A 45 5.30 0.71 3.04
C LEU A 45 6.19 0.53 1.80
N LEU A 46 5.64 0.54 0.59
CA LEU A 46 6.41 0.52 -0.65
C LEU A 46 7.34 1.72 -0.73
N ASP A 47 6.87 2.93 -0.43
CA ASP A 47 7.68 4.14 -0.47
C ASP A 47 8.90 4.00 0.47
N GLN A 48 8.69 3.52 1.70
CA GLN A 48 9.76 3.20 2.65
C GLN A 48 10.70 2.11 2.12
N LEU A 49 10.14 1.04 1.55
CA LEU A 49 10.91 -0.08 1.02
C LEU A 49 11.71 0.33 -0.21
N TYR A 50 11.26 1.23 -1.07
CA TYR A 50 12.04 1.71 -2.22
C TYR A 50 13.13 2.72 -1.84
N GLY A 51 13.18 3.14 -0.58
CA GLY A 51 14.15 4.13 -0.08
C GLY A 51 13.62 5.56 -0.14
N GLY A 52 12.31 5.74 -0.35
CA GLY A 52 11.62 7.00 -0.12
C GLY A 52 11.57 7.26 1.38
N LEU A 53 12.51 8.06 1.87
CA LEU A 53 12.33 8.73 3.15
C LEU A 53 11.13 9.69 2.99
N PRO A 54 10.09 9.62 3.84
CA PRO A 54 9.41 10.87 4.16
C PRO A 54 10.46 11.69 4.89
N GLY A 55 10.94 12.75 4.24
CA GLY A 55 11.48 13.87 4.99
C GLY A 55 10.42 14.30 5.99
N ARG A 56 10.52 13.81 7.23
CA ARG A 56 10.27 14.65 8.40
C ARG A 56 11.29 15.77 8.21
N ILE A 57 10.89 17.02 8.10
CA ILE A 57 10.31 17.79 9.19
C ILE A 57 9.35 18.81 8.57
N ALA A 58 8.08 18.75 8.97
CA ALA A 58 7.30 19.96 9.13
C ALA A 58 7.93 20.76 10.29
N ALA A 59 8.36 21.98 10.01
CA ALA A 59 8.59 23.06 10.96
C ALA A 59 8.15 24.36 10.29
#